data_AF-A0A1F4MPQ0-F1
#
_entry.id   AF-A0A1F4MPQ0-F1
#
_cell.length_a   1.000
_cell.length_b   1.000
_cell.length_c   1.000
_cell.angle_alpha   90.00
_cell.angle_beta   90.00
_cell.angle_gamma   90.00
#
_symmetry.space_group_name_H-M   'P 1'
#
loop_
_entity.id
_entity.type
_entity.pdbx_description
1 polymer ?
#
loop_
_entity_poly.entity_id
_entity_poly.type
_entity_poly.pdbx_seq_one_letter_code
_entity_poly.pdbx_strand_id
1 'polypeptide(L)'
;MSDSFGLDERIVQLKGLWEGGLAGYTVIATVKDKDARPREIKEYRDDAVFAIKQLELKPDGSIAAVLIEPVPLAQLAQHALTHRTMAGDGPFPVDEAIRSGLSTDSYQQKIPAIRTWLIDICQTRGTVTYSDVMNRFGLTFYPLRNAMSRLGHDCLDAGEPIITALIVDKDSRRCSEGLQAEFGVDDDIIERERCYALWGAALTPKQALAETSRGASPDGADFEQRVQRFAQVEVRPQQAAFREAVFRACGGRCAISGCAIPEALEAAHLTGRDWRQGHNTANDGLLMRRDLHALYDRGLLWFSPEGRVELNPLVRDHYGEFEQASLNMRPTSAT
;
A
#
# COMPACT_ATOMS: atom_id res chain seq x y z
N MET A 1 8.51 19.11 19.69
CA MET A 1 7.20 19.37 19.08
C MET A 1 6.26 18.29 19.60
N SER A 2 4.96 18.55 19.79
CA SER A 2 4.04 17.47 20.19
C SER A 2 3.78 16.57 18.99
N ASP A 3 4.09 15.28 19.10
CA ASP A 3 3.85 14.32 18.04
C ASP A 3 2.35 14.29 17.70
N SER A 4 2.04 14.52 16.43
CA SER A 4 0.67 14.69 15.96
C SER A 4 0.14 13.34 15.50
N PHE A 5 -0.48 12.57 16.39
CA PHE A 5 -1.10 11.26 16.10
C PHE A 5 -1.71 11.20 14.70
N GLY A 6 -1.29 10.24 13.87
CA GLY A 6 -1.79 10.08 12.51
C GLY A 6 -1.22 11.05 11.44
N LEU A 7 -0.02 11.61 11.67
CA LEU A 7 0.59 12.61 10.77
C LEU A 7 0.94 12.03 9.40
N ASP A 8 1.57 10.85 9.36
CA ASP A 8 1.97 10.18 8.11
C ASP A 8 0.74 9.86 7.23
N GLU A 9 -0.36 9.43 7.85
CA GLU A 9 -1.63 9.12 7.20
C GLU A 9 -2.26 10.36 6.60
N ARG A 10 -2.28 11.48 7.34
CA ARG A 10 -2.73 12.78 6.80
C ARG A 10 -1.83 13.23 5.66
N ILE A 11 -0.51 13.06 5.75
CA ILE A 11 0.42 13.38 4.65
C ILE A 11 0.15 12.52 3.41
N VAL A 12 -0.16 11.23 3.56
CA VAL A 12 -0.54 10.35 2.44
C VAL A 12 -1.87 10.77 1.83
N GLN A 13 -2.90 11.00 2.64
CA GLN A 13 -4.23 11.45 2.17
C GLN A 13 -4.16 12.81 1.45
N LEU A 14 -3.45 13.77 2.03
CA LEU A 14 -3.25 15.10 1.42
C LEU A 14 -2.43 15.01 0.12
N LYS A 15 -1.40 14.15 0.05
CA LYS A 15 -0.65 13.92 -1.20
C LYS A 15 -1.56 13.32 -2.28
N GLY A 16 -2.40 12.34 -1.96
CA GLY A 16 -3.36 11.79 -2.92
C GLY A 16 -4.39 12.81 -3.41
N LEU A 17 -4.89 13.68 -2.52
CA LEU A 17 -5.77 14.79 -2.91
C LEU A 17 -5.05 15.83 -3.79
N TRP A 18 -3.76 16.07 -3.54
CA TRP A 18 -2.88 16.98 -4.30
C TRP A 18 -2.49 16.43 -5.68
N GLU A 19 -2.30 15.12 -5.82
CA GLU A 19 -2.03 14.47 -7.11
C GLU A 19 -3.24 14.54 -8.06
N GLY A 20 -4.44 14.79 -7.52
CA GLY A 20 -5.68 14.89 -8.28
C GLY A 20 -6.32 13.53 -8.56
N GLY A 21 -7.50 13.53 -9.20
CA GLY A 21 -8.16 12.30 -9.65
C GLY A 21 -8.81 11.46 -8.55
N LEU A 22 -8.92 11.95 -7.31
CA LEU A 22 -9.66 11.32 -6.22
C LEU A 22 -10.97 12.07 -5.92
N ALA A 23 -11.99 11.40 -5.39
CA ALA A 23 -13.16 12.07 -4.86
C ALA A 23 -12.86 12.56 -3.41
N GLY A 24 -12.59 13.85 -3.25
CA GLY A 24 -12.24 14.46 -1.97
C GLY A 24 -13.40 15.22 -1.31
N TYR A 25 -13.57 15.07 0.00
CA TYR A 25 -14.62 15.74 0.79
C TYR A 25 -14.08 16.15 2.17
N THR A 26 -14.69 17.17 2.78
CA THR A 26 -14.39 17.60 4.14
C THR A 26 -15.63 18.11 4.87
N VAL A 27 -15.58 18.11 6.20
CA VAL A 27 -16.59 18.72 7.08
C VAL A 27 -15.97 19.97 7.69
N ILE A 28 -16.69 21.08 7.67
CA ILE A 28 -16.29 22.30 8.39
C ILE A 28 -16.87 22.22 9.80
N ALA A 29 -16.00 22.23 10.80
CA ALA A 29 -16.34 22.23 12.21
C ALA A 29 -15.89 23.53 12.87
N THR A 30 -16.77 24.16 13.64
CA THR A 30 -16.42 25.29 14.51
C THR A 30 -15.78 24.75 15.78
N VAL A 31 -14.69 25.35 16.23
CA VAL A 31 -13.99 25.01 17.47
C VAL A 31 -14.54 25.81 18.65
N LYS A 32 -14.56 25.26 19.88
CA LYS A 32 -14.92 26.00 21.09
C LYS A 32 -13.89 27.08 21.41
N ASP A 33 -12.62 26.71 21.34
CA ASP A 33 -11.46 27.57 21.49
C ASP A 33 -10.37 27.12 20.49
N LYS A 34 -9.93 28.05 19.64
CA LYS A 34 -8.91 27.81 18.60
C LYS A 34 -7.50 27.62 19.19
N ASP A 35 -7.25 28.14 20.38
CA ASP A 35 -5.92 28.19 21.00
C ASP A 35 -5.72 27.04 22.01
N ALA A 36 -6.81 26.47 22.55
CA ALA A 36 -6.82 25.26 23.37
C ALA A 36 -6.06 24.06 22.78
N ARG A 37 -5.45 23.25 23.65
CA ARG A 37 -4.75 22.00 23.32
C ARG A 37 -5.06 20.94 24.41
N PRO A 38 -5.79 19.85 24.11
CA PRO A 38 -6.44 19.53 22.82
C PRO A 38 -7.52 20.55 22.44
N ARG A 39 -7.88 20.58 21.15
CA ARG A 39 -9.01 21.40 20.65
C ARG A 39 -10.31 20.62 20.78
N GLU A 40 -11.38 21.29 21.18
CA GLU A 40 -12.74 20.72 21.21
C GLU A 40 -13.61 21.28 20.10
N ILE A 41 -14.34 20.40 19.41
CA ILE A 41 -15.38 20.79 18.46
C ILE A 41 -16.56 21.38 19.23
N LYS A 42 -17.08 22.52 18.77
CA LYS A 42 -18.31 23.15 19.26
C LYS A 42 -19.52 22.60 18.52
N GLU A 43 -19.47 22.63 17.19
CA GLU A 43 -20.58 22.33 16.28
C GLU A 43 -20.00 22.05 14.88
N TYR A 44 -20.69 21.25 14.09
CA TYR A 44 -20.38 20.95 12.69
C TYR A 44 -21.67 20.60 11.94
N ARG A 45 -21.63 20.56 10.61
CA ARG A 45 -22.76 20.08 9.80
C ARG A 45 -22.69 18.57 9.63
N ASP A 46 -23.74 17.88 10.04
CA ASP A 46 -23.94 16.43 9.89
C ASP A 46 -24.85 16.08 8.69
N ASP A 47 -25.42 17.07 8.01
CA ASP A 47 -26.34 16.89 6.87
C ASP A 47 -25.66 16.91 5.49
N ALA A 48 -24.48 17.53 5.38
CA ALA A 48 -23.76 17.73 4.13
C ALA A 48 -22.23 17.81 4.34
N VAL A 49 -21.48 17.43 3.29
CA VAL A 49 -20.02 17.59 3.22
C VAL A 49 -19.64 18.57 2.12
N PHE A 50 -18.51 19.26 2.27
CA PHE A 50 -17.97 20.11 1.21
C PHE A 50 -17.06 19.29 0.31
N ALA A 51 -17.38 19.21 -0.98
CA ALA A 51 -16.49 18.58 -1.94
C ALA A 51 -15.24 19.45 -2.16
N ILE A 52 -14.08 18.82 -2.21
CA ILE A 52 -12.78 19.46 -2.41
C ILE A 52 -12.55 19.57 -3.91
N LYS A 53 -12.31 20.78 -4.43
CA LYS A 53 -11.89 21.00 -5.81
C LYS A 53 -10.42 20.68 -6.00
N GLN A 54 -9.55 21.25 -5.16
CA GLN A 54 -8.10 21.09 -5.22
C GLN A 54 -7.49 21.45 -3.85
N LEU A 55 -6.22 21.11 -3.66
CA LEU A 55 -5.41 21.66 -2.58
C LEU A 55 -4.50 22.76 -3.14
N GLU A 56 -4.28 23.82 -2.36
CA GLU A 56 -3.40 24.94 -2.72
C GLU A 56 -2.37 25.19 -1.61
N LEU A 57 -1.13 25.48 -2.00
CA LEU A 57 -0.14 26.07 -1.12
C LEU A 57 -0.40 27.58 -1.02
N LYS A 58 -0.57 28.08 0.20
CA LYS A 58 -0.70 29.50 0.49
C LYS A 58 0.67 30.15 0.71
N PRO A 59 0.80 31.48 0.53
CA PRO A 59 2.09 32.18 0.66
C PRO A 59 2.75 32.07 2.04
N ASP A 60 2.00 31.71 3.08
CA ASP A 60 2.49 31.46 4.45
C ASP A 60 3.01 30.02 4.66
N GLY A 61 3.04 29.19 3.61
CA GLY A 61 3.45 27.79 3.67
C GLY A 61 2.32 26.83 4.09
N SER A 62 1.11 27.32 4.39
CA SER A 62 -0.02 26.46 4.74
C SER A 62 -0.66 25.81 3.51
N ILE A 63 -1.17 24.57 3.67
CA ILE A 63 -1.96 23.89 2.64
C ILE A 63 -3.43 24.10 2.97
N ALA A 64 -4.21 24.61 2.01
CA ALA A 64 -5.64 24.80 2.15
C ALA A 64 -6.43 24.01 1.10
N ALA A 65 -7.60 23.49 1.49
CA ALA A 65 -8.55 22.91 0.55
C ALA A 65 -9.41 24.02 -0.08
N VAL A 66 -9.46 24.04 -1.41
CA VAL A 66 -10.46 24.82 -2.16
C VAL A 66 -11.74 24.00 -2.22
N LEU A 67 -12.84 24.57 -1.73
CA LEU A 67 -14.12 23.88 -1.63
C LEU A 67 -15.06 24.32 -2.74
N ILE A 68 -15.91 23.42 -3.19
CA ILE A 68 -17.09 23.70 -4.03
C ILE A 68 -18.36 23.57 -3.18
N GLU A 69 -19.51 23.59 -3.85
CA GLU A 69 -20.83 23.56 -3.21
C GLU A 69 -21.01 22.34 -2.28
N PRO A 70 -21.76 22.50 -1.17
CA PRO A 70 -21.99 21.42 -0.22
C PRO A 70 -22.86 20.31 -0.84
N VAL A 71 -22.41 19.07 -0.68
CA VAL A 71 -23.07 17.85 -1.15
C VAL A 71 -23.84 17.23 0.02
N PRO A 72 -25.19 17.14 -0.05
CA PRO A 72 -25.99 16.47 0.96
C PRO A 72 -25.55 15.00 1.11
N LEU A 73 -25.50 14.46 2.34
CA LEU A 73 -25.03 13.09 2.57
C LEU A 73 -25.81 12.03 1.76
N ALA A 74 -27.13 12.23 1.59
CA ALA A 74 -27.98 11.36 0.78
C ALA A 74 -27.58 11.28 -0.71
N GLN A 75 -26.81 12.25 -1.22
CA GLN A 75 -26.34 12.32 -2.61
C GLN A 75 -24.84 12.00 -2.75
N LEU A 76 -24.11 11.85 -1.62
CA LEU A 76 -22.65 11.72 -1.60
C LEU A 76 -22.14 10.54 -2.43
N ALA A 77 -22.79 9.37 -2.33
CA ALA A 77 -22.41 8.18 -3.09
C ALA A 77 -22.52 8.41 -4.62
N GLN A 78 -23.58 9.08 -5.07
CA GLN A 78 -23.77 9.41 -6.48
C GLN A 78 -22.77 10.47 -6.97
N HIS A 79 -22.54 11.50 -6.15
CA HIS A 79 -21.58 12.57 -6.45
C HIS A 79 -20.14 12.04 -6.55
N ALA A 80 -19.76 11.08 -5.71
CA ALA A 80 -18.43 10.45 -5.72
C ALA A 80 -18.13 9.65 -6.99
N LEU A 81 -19.14 9.24 -7.77
CA LEU A 81 -18.91 8.59 -9.06
C LEU A 81 -18.26 9.54 -10.07
N THR A 82 -18.68 10.81 -10.09
CA THR A 82 -18.27 11.82 -11.08
C THR A 82 -17.27 12.85 -10.56
N HIS A 83 -17.29 13.20 -9.28
CA HIS A 83 -16.43 14.23 -8.69
C HIS A 83 -14.98 13.79 -8.55
N ARG A 84 -14.04 14.62 -9.00
CA ARG A 84 -12.59 14.37 -8.93
C ARG A 84 -11.86 15.67 -8.57
N THR A 85 -10.87 15.59 -7.67
CA THR A 85 -9.97 16.71 -7.38
C THR A 85 -9.10 17.02 -8.59
N MET A 86 -8.81 18.31 -8.79
CA MET A 86 -7.72 18.75 -9.66
C MET A 86 -6.38 18.61 -8.91
N ALA A 87 -5.31 18.43 -9.66
CA ALA A 87 -3.96 18.44 -9.10
C ALA A 87 -3.59 19.83 -8.55
N GLY A 88 -2.80 19.88 -7.48
CA GLY A 88 -2.21 21.11 -6.96
C GLY A 88 -1.01 21.58 -7.79
N ASP A 89 -0.63 22.85 -7.64
CA ASP A 89 0.45 23.46 -8.42
C ASP A 89 1.83 22.94 -7.97
N GLY A 90 2.43 22.08 -8.78
CA GLY A 90 3.79 21.55 -8.55
C GLY A 90 3.84 20.36 -7.56
N PRO A 91 5.03 20.03 -7.03
CA PRO A 91 5.17 18.92 -6.08
C PRO A 91 4.49 19.23 -4.74
N PHE A 92 3.96 18.18 -4.09
CA PHE A 92 3.35 18.31 -2.76
C PHE A 92 4.37 18.91 -1.76
N PRO A 93 4.06 20.02 -1.06
CA PRO A 93 5.05 20.85 -0.36
C PRO A 93 5.39 20.33 1.05
N VAL A 94 5.59 19.03 1.18
CA VAL A 94 6.06 18.37 2.40
C VAL A 94 7.15 17.37 2.01
N ASP A 95 8.36 17.57 2.52
CA ASP A 95 9.50 16.70 2.24
C ASP A 95 9.19 15.23 2.57
N GLU A 96 9.64 14.30 1.72
CA GLU A 96 9.51 12.87 2.02
C GLU A 96 10.33 12.47 3.27
N ALA A 97 11.27 13.30 3.73
CA ALA A 97 12.00 13.16 5.00
C ALA A 97 11.18 13.52 6.26
N ILE A 98 10.05 14.23 6.12
CA ILE A 98 9.12 14.53 7.23
C ILE A 98 8.20 13.33 7.50
N ARG A 99 8.05 12.42 6.53
CA ARG A 99 7.42 11.12 6.75
C ARG A 99 8.35 10.32 7.67
N SER A 100 7.96 10.17 8.93
CA SER A 100 8.82 9.44 9.87
C SER A 100 8.83 7.95 9.55
N GLY A 101 7.78 7.43 8.88
CA GLY A 101 7.55 5.99 8.75
C GLY A 101 7.26 5.34 10.11
N LEU A 102 7.11 6.19 11.13
CA LEU A 102 7.05 5.92 12.55
C LEU A 102 5.76 6.55 13.07
N SER A 103 4.62 6.15 12.48
CA SER A 103 3.42 5.95 13.29
C SER A 103 3.67 4.74 14.21
N THR A 104 4.59 4.93 15.16
CA THR A 104 4.89 4.01 16.28
C THR A 104 3.90 4.14 17.43
N ASP A 105 2.93 5.06 17.30
CA ASP A 105 1.65 4.99 18.00
C ASP A 105 1.04 3.61 17.72
N SER A 106 1.13 2.74 18.72
CA SER A 106 1.20 1.30 18.46
C SER A 106 0.00 0.82 17.65
N TYR A 107 0.24 -0.16 16.78
CA TYR A 107 -0.81 -0.82 15.99
C TYR A 107 -2.04 -1.21 16.84
N GLN A 108 -1.83 -1.45 18.14
CA GLN A 108 -2.84 -1.70 19.18
C GLN A 108 -3.88 -0.58 19.30
N GLN A 109 -3.51 0.70 19.14
CA GLN A 109 -4.46 1.83 19.14
C GLN A 109 -5.35 1.85 17.88
N LYS A 110 -4.87 1.26 16.77
CA LYS A 110 -5.59 1.16 15.50
C LYS A 110 -6.52 -0.06 15.45
N ILE A 111 -6.29 -1.08 16.28
CA ILE A 111 -7.08 -2.33 16.34
C ILE A 111 -8.60 -2.09 16.40
N PRO A 112 -9.15 -1.20 17.26
CA PRO A 112 -10.60 -0.97 17.30
C PRO A 112 -11.15 -0.43 15.96
N ALA A 113 -10.41 0.47 15.30
CA ALA A 113 -10.84 1.05 14.03
C ALA A 113 -10.73 0.05 12.86
N ILE A 114 -9.71 -0.82 12.87
CA ILE A 114 -9.57 -1.92 11.91
C ILE A 114 -10.74 -2.90 12.09
N ARG A 115 -11.05 -3.30 13.34
CA ARG A 115 -12.15 -4.21 13.65
C ARG A 115 -13.50 -3.67 13.18
N THR A 116 -13.85 -2.43 13.53
CA THR A 116 -15.10 -1.80 13.08
C THR A 116 -15.21 -1.78 11.56
N TRP A 117 -14.13 -1.45 10.85
CA TRP A 117 -14.16 -1.44 9.39
C TRP A 117 -14.36 -2.84 8.79
N LEU A 118 -13.75 -3.89 9.36
CA LEU A 118 -13.98 -5.27 8.91
C LEU A 118 -15.42 -5.74 9.19
N ILE A 119 -16.05 -5.27 10.27
CA ILE A 119 -17.48 -5.47 10.54
C ILE A 119 -18.34 -4.81 9.44
N ASP A 120 -18.01 -3.58 9.01
CA ASP A 120 -18.73 -2.93 7.89
C ASP A 120 -18.59 -3.72 6.57
N ILE A 121 -17.42 -4.32 6.32
CA ILE A 121 -17.20 -5.21 5.16
C ILE A 121 -18.06 -6.48 5.25
N CYS A 122 -18.38 -6.99 6.45
CA CYS A 122 -19.31 -8.11 6.63
C CYS A 122 -20.73 -7.77 6.17
N GLN A 123 -21.20 -6.53 6.37
CA GLN A 123 -22.54 -6.08 5.97
C GLN A 123 -22.77 -6.20 4.47
N THR A 124 -21.71 -5.95 3.68
CA THR A 124 -21.72 -6.10 2.20
C THR A 124 -21.26 -7.48 1.73
N ARG A 125 -20.91 -8.37 2.66
CA ARG A 125 -20.27 -9.68 2.41
C ARG A 125 -19.04 -9.58 1.51
N GLY A 126 -18.29 -8.49 1.66
CA GLY A 126 -17.07 -8.22 0.92
C GLY A 126 -15.83 -8.85 1.56
N THR A 127 -14.68 -8.45 1.05
CA THR A 127 -13.33 -8.75 1.59
C THR A 127 -12.44 -7.54 1.32
N VAL A 128 -11.32 -7.43 2.03
CA VAL A 128 -10.30 -6.42 1.77
C VAL A 128 -8.95 -7.08 1.53
N THR A 129 -8.05 -6.41 0.83
CA THR A 129 -6.66 -6.88 0.67
C THR A 129 -5.78 -6.38 1.80
N TYR A 130 -4.63 -7.03 2.04
CA TYR A 130 -3.59 -6.53 2.94
C TYR A 130 -3.22 -5.07 2.62
N SER A 131 -3.11 -4.72 1.34
CA SER A 131 -2.81 -3.37 0.87
C SER A 131 -3.90 -2.36 1.22
N ASP A 132 -5.18 -2.75 1.17
CA ASP A 132 -6.28 -1.87 1.58
C ASP A 132 -6.20 -1.55 3.08
N VAL A 133 -5.86 -2.53 3.93
CA VAL A 133 -5.65 -2.31 5.38
C VAL A 133 -4.43 -1.42 5.62
N MET A 134 -3.30 -1.70 4.96
CA MET A 134 -2.06 -0.91 5.10
C MET A 134 -2.28 0.55 4.71
N ASN A 135 -2.86 0.80 3.54
CA ASN A 135 -3.11 2.14 3.02
C ASN A 135 -4.15 2.91 3.86
N ARG A 136 -5.20 2.23 4.34
CA ARG A 136 -6.26 2.88 5.12
C ARG A 136 -5.82 3.29 6.52
N PHE A 137 -4.93 2.55 7.16
CA PHE A 137 -4.54 2.75 8.56
C PHE A 137 -3.08 3.20 8.75
N GLY A 138 -2.33 3.45 7.68
CA GLY A 138 -0.91 3.87 7.76
C GLY A 138 0.01 2.77 8.29
N LEU A 139 -0.35 1.50 8.09
CA LEU A 139 0.41 0.37 8.62
C LEU A 139 1.44 -0.09 7.60
N THR A 140 2.66 -0.36 8.05
CA THR A 140 3.61 -1.19 7.30
C THR A 140 3.34 -2.68 7.58
N PHE A 141 3.97 -3.58 6.83
CA PHE A 141 3.71 -5.02 6.86
C PHE A 141 3.78 -5.65 8.28
N TYR A 142 4.81 -5.34 9.07
CA TYR A 142 4.98 -5.91 10.40
C TYR A 142 3.93 -5.40 11.42
N PRO A 143 3.67 -4.08 11.53
CA PRO A 143 2.50 -3.55 12.26
C PRO A 143 1.17 -4.18 11.84
N LEU A 144 0.92 -4.38 10.54
CA LEU A 144 -0.30 -5.07 10.09
C LEU A 144 -0.35 -6.51 10.59
N ARG A 145 0.73 -7.30 10.41
CA ARG A 145 0.78 -8.68 10.91
C ARG A 145 0.51 -8.76 12.41
N ASN A 146 1.10 -7.86 13.20
CA ASN A 146 0.91 -7.82 14.64
C ASN A 146 -0.52 -7.37 15.02
N ALA A 147 -1.14 -6.46 14.25
CA ALA A 147 -2.54 -6.09 14.43
C ALA A 147 -3.49 -7.24 14.09
N MET A 148 -3.23 -7.97 13.01
CA MET A 148 -4.03 -9.15 12.61
C MET A 148 -3.92 -10.28 13.63
N SER A 149 -2.71 -10.58 14.09
CA SER A 149 -2.43 -11.54 15.17
C SER A 149 -3.25 -11.21 16.42
N ARG A 150 -3.20 -9.95 16.87
CA ARG A 150 -3.93 -9.52 18.05
C ARG A 150 -5.45 -9.50 17.85
N LEU A 151 -5.94 -9.05 16.68
CA LEU A 151 -7.36 -9.08 16.33
C LEU A 151 -7.94 -10.51 16.35
N GLY A 152 -7.20 -11.50 15.86
CA GLY A 152 -7.64 -12.89 15.89
C GLY A 152 -7.73 -13.45 17.31
N HIS A 153 -6.73 -13.15 18.16
CA HIS A 153 -6.78 -13.48 19.58
C HIS A 153 -7.95 -12.80 20.32
N ASP A 154 -8.18 -11.51 20.07
CA ASP A 154 -9.33 -10.79 20.65
C ASP A 154 -10.68 -11.41 20.21
N CYS A 155 -10.76 -12.05 19.03
CA CYS A 155 -11.95 -12.81 18.59
C CYS A 155 -12.06 -14.17 19.30
N LEU A 156 -10.95 -14.92 19.44
CA LEU A 156 -10.92 -16.19 20.17
C LEU A 156 -11.37 -16.00 21.63
N ASP A 157 -10.82 -15.00 22.32
CA ASP A 157 -11.17 -14.68 23.71
C ASP A 157 -12.65 -14.30 23.88
N ALA A 158 -13.28 -13.75 22.84
CA ALA A 158 -14.70 -13.41 22.79
C ALA A 158 -15.61 -14.58 22.33
N GLY A 159 -15.06 -15.72 21.88
CA GLY A 159 -15.81 -16.82 21.28
C GLY A 159 -16.39 -16.50 19.89
N GLU A 160 -15.82 -15.52 19.21
CA GLU A 160 -16.25 -15.02 17.90
C GLU A 160 -15.47 -15.68 16.75
N PRO A 161 -16.01 -15.68 15.50
CA PRO A 161 -15.25 -16.08 14.33
C PRO A 161 -14.11 -15.08 14.03
N ILE A 162 -13.01 -15.58 13.47
CA ILE A 162 -11.77 -14.83 13.28
C ILE A 162 -11.93 -13.76 12.19
N ILE A 163 -12.19 -12.51 12.59
CA ILE A 163 -12.51 -11.41 11.66
C ILE A 163 -11.39 -11.05 10.67
N THR A 164 -10.16 -11.53 10.90
CA THR A 164 -9.08 -11.37 9.92
C THR A 164 -9.23 -12.30 8.70
N ALA A 165 -10.16 -13.26 8.71
CA ALA A 165 -10.58 -14.06 7.54
C ALA A 165 -11.21 -13.23 6.39
N LEU A 166 -11.51 -11.95 6.65
CA LEU A 166 -11.92 -10.96 5.63
C LEU A 166 -10.75 -10.30 4.91
N ILE A 167 -9.52 -10.44 5.41
CA ILE A 167 -8.29 -9.91 4.81
C ILE A 167 -7.67 -11.02 3.96
N VAL A 168 -7.72 -10.83 2.65
CA VAL A 168 -7.32 -11.85 1.66
C VAL A 168 -6.19 -11.35 0.77
N ASP A 169 -5.47 -12.28 0.18
CA ASP A 169 -4.66 -11.98 -0.99
C ASP A 169 -5.57 -11.54 -2.17
N LYS A 170 -5.05 -10.61 -2.98
CA LYS A 170 -5.80 -9.94 -4.04
C LYS A 170 -6.22 -10.91 -5.15
N ASP A 171 -5.33 -11.83 -5.52
CA ASP A 171 -5.47 -12.64 -6.73
C ASP A 171 -6.09 -14.01 -6.40
N SER A 172 -5.61 -14.68 -5.35
CA SER A 172 -6.15 -15.97 -4.89
C SER A 172 -7.47 -15.85 -4.12
N ARG A 173 -7.76 -14.66 -3.55
CA ARG A 173 -8.95 -14.40 -2.70
C ARG A 173 -9.02 -15.27 -1.44
N ARG A 174 -7.88 -15.87 -1.05
CA ARG A 174 -7.67 -16.66 0.17
C ARG A 174 -6.87 -15.86 1.21
N CYS A 175 -7.01 -16.21 2.47
CA CYS A 175 -6.12 -15.74 3.53
C CYS A 175 -4.75 -16.42 3.46
N SER A 176 -3.76 -15.81 4.12
CA SER A 176 -2.43 -16.43 4.30
C SER A 176 -2.47 -17.62 5.27
N GLU A 177 -1.47 -18.50 5.17
CA GLU A 177 -1.26 -19.66 6.05
C GLU A 177 -1.27 -19.31 7.55
N GLY A 178 -0.97 -18.06 7.90
CA GLY A 178 -1.05 -17.57 9.28
C GLY A 178 -2.43 -17.71 9.92
N LEU A 179 -3.53 -17.66 9.14
CA LEU A 179 -4.88 -17.87 9.69
C LEU A 179 -5.06 -19.30 10.24
N GLN A 180 -4.54 -20.29 9.50
CA GLN A 180 -4.54 -21.69 9.95
C GLN A 180 -3.50 -21.92 11.06
N ALA A 181 -2.27 -21.44 10.86
CA ALA A 181 -1.15 -21.71 11.76
C ALA A 181 -1.29 -21.06 13.14
N GLU A 182 -1.99 -19.92 13.24
CA GLU A 182 -2.16 -19.17 14.49
C GLU A 182 -3.51 -19.45 15.17
N PHE A 183 -4.59 -19.66 14.41
CA PHE A 183 -5.96 -19.78 14.94
C PHE A 183 -6.65 -21.13 14.67
N GLY A 184 -5.99 -22.08 14.00
CA GLY A 184 -6.56 -23.39 13.69
C GLY A 184 -7.70 -23.35 12.66
N VAL A 185 -7.77 -22.30 11.84
CA VAL A 185 -8.79 -22.14 10.80
C VAL A 185 -8.38 -22.89 9.54
N ASP A 186 -8.92 -24.09 9.33
CA ASP A 186 -8.60 -24.95 8.18
C ASP A 186 -9.20 -24.47 6.83
N ASP A 187 -10.31 -23.72 6.87
CA ASP A 187 -10.90 -23.10 5.67
C ASP A 187 -11.35 -21.67 5.98
N ASP A 188 -10.60 -20.71 5.45
CA ASP A 188 -10.87 -19.28 5.57
C ASP A 188 -12.20 -18.86 4.91
N ILE A 189 -12.73 -19.62 3.94
CA ILE A 189 -14.04 -19.34 3.34
C ILE A 189 -15.14 -19.68 4.36
N ILE A 190 -15.05 -20.82 5.04
CA ILE A 190 -16.00 -21.23 6.08
C ILE A 190 -15.95 -20.24 7.25
N GLU A 191 -14.76 -19.82 7.68
CA GLU A 191 -14.62 -18.85 8.76
C GLU A 191 -15.17 -17.48 8.40
N ARG A 192 -14.95 -17.03 7.16
CA ARG A 192 -15.50 -15.79 6.62
C ARG A 192 -17.03 -15.85 6.50
N GLU A 193 -17.60 -17.00 6.15
CA GLU A 193 -19.05 -17.23 6.21
C GLU A 193 -19.59 -17.12 7.65
N ARG A 194 -18.84 -17.60 8.66
CA ARG A 194 -19.21 -17.38 10.07
C ARG A 194 -19.13 -15.90 10.45
N CYS A 195 -18.13 -15.15 9.98
CA CYS A 195 -18.08 -13.69 10.15
C CYS A 195 -19.30 -13.00 9.52
N TYR A 196 -19.68 -13.38 8.29
CA TYR A 196 -20.88 -12.84 7.64
C TYR A 196 -22.19 -13.23 8.35
N ALA A 197 -22.26 -14.42 8.96
CA ALA A 197 -23.43 -14.86 9.71
C ALA A 197 -23.59 -14.08 11.04
N LEU A 198 -22.48 -13.65 11.66
CA LEU A 198 -22.49 -12.90 12.92
C LEU A 198 -22.66 -11.38 12.72
N TRP A 199 -21.96 -10.80 11.73
CA TRP A 199 -21.87 -9.35 11.54
C TRP A 199 -22.47 -8.84 10.22
N GLY A 200 -22.88 -9.73 9.32
CA GLY A 200 -23.48 -9.37 8.04
C GLY A 200 -24.99 -9.13 8.10
N ALA A 201 -25.52 -8.44 7.08
CA ALA A 201 -26.95 -8.30 6.88
C ALA A 201 -27.54 -9.57 6.23
N ALA A 202 -28.81 -9.87 6.51
CA ALA A 202 -29.51 -10.99 5.87
C ALA A 202 -29.61 -10.78 4.35
N LEU A 203 -29.04 -11.71 3.57
CA LEU A 203 -29.05 -11.66 2.12
C LEU A 203 -30.47 -11.69 1.55
N THR A 204 -30.73 -10.88 0.51
CA THR A 204 -31.88 -11.07 -0.37
C THR A 204 -31.46 -11.88 -1.62
N PRO A 205 -32.35 -12.66 -2.25
CA PRO A 205 -31.94 -13.75 -3.17
C PRO A 205 -31.23 -13.35 -4.48
N LYS A 206 -31.05 -12.05 -4.75
CA LYS A 206 -30.64 -11.54 -6.07
C LYS A 206 -29.12 -11.51 -6.30
N GLN A 207 -28.31 -11.71 -5.26
CA GLN A 207 -26.84 -11.55 -5.33
C GLN A 207 -26.07 -12.85 -5.58
N ALA A 208 -26.71 -14.03 -5.47
CA ALA A 208 -26.01 -15.32 -5.45
C ALA A 208 -25.54 -15.89 -6.81
N LEU A 209 -25.82 -15.21 -7.94
CA LEU A 209 -25.74 -15.81 -9.29
C LEU A 209 -24.55 -15.37 -10.17
N ALA A 210 -23.64 -14.51 -9.69
CA ALA A 210 -22.76 -13.73 -10.58
C ALA A 210 -21.34 -14.28 -10.83
N GLU A 211 -20.80 -15.20 -10.00
CA GLU A 211 -19.35 -15.36 -9.85
C GLU A 211 -18.71 -16.62 -10.49
N THR A 212 -19.25 -17.18 -11.60
CA THR A 212 -18.69 -18.40 -12.23
C THR A 212 -18.34 -18.28 -13.73
N SER A 213 -17.10 -17.88 -14.04
CA SER A 213 -16.30 -18.19 -15.27
C SER A 213 -15.05 -17.27 -15.34
N ARG A 214 -13.87 -17.59 -15.93
CA ARG A 214 -13.29 -18.73 -16.69
C ARG A 214 -11.75 -18.63 -16.62
N GLY A 215 -11.00 -19.68 -17.00
CA GLY A 215 -9.52 -19.64 -17.12
C GLY A 215 -8.97 -20.23 -18.44
N ALA A 216 -7.62 -20.39 -18.46
CA ALA A 216 -6.71 -21.05 -19.44
C ALA A 216 -6.22 -20.23 -20.69
N SER A 217 -4.96 -20.33 -21.21
CA SER A 217 -3.66 -20.81 -20.65
C SER A 217 -2.41 -20.05 -21.24
N PRO A 218 -1.34 -20.60 -21.91
CA PRO A 218 0.03 -20.27 -21.46
C PRO A 218 1.11 -19.84 -22.53
N ASP A 219 2.36 -19.79 -22.07
CA ASP A 219 3.66 -19.58 -22.76
C ASP A 219 3.97 -18.19 -23.31
N GLY A 220 3.15 -17.61 -24.19
CA GLY A 220 3.26 -16.17 -24.48
C GLY A 220 2.82 -15.32 -23.28
N ALA A 221 1.92 -15.88 -22.47
CA ALA A 221 1.32 -15.23 -21.33
C ALA A 221 2.25 -15.17 -20.11
N ASP A 222 3.16 -16.13 -19.86
CA ASP A 222 3.93 -16.17 -18.61
C ASP A 222 4.84 -14.93 -18.44
N PHE A 223 5.65 -14.59 -19.45
CA PHE A 223 6.56 -13.45 -19.33
C PHE A 223 5.79 -12.13 -19.19
N GLU A 224 4.74 -11.93 -19.99
CA GLU A 224 3.96 -10.69 -19.93
C GLU A 224 3.11 -10.61 -18.65
N GLN A 225 2.61 -11.74 -18.12
CA GLN A 225 2.00 -11.82 -16.78
C GLN A 225 3.03 -11.55 -15.68
N ARG A 226 4.30 -11.94 -15.85
CA ARG A 226 5.37 -11.65 -14.89
C ARG A 226 5.76 -10.17 -14.92
N VAL A 227 5.79 -9.53 -16.10
CA VAL A 227 5.92 -8.07 -16.23
C VAL A 227 4.72 -7.35 -15.59
N GLN A 228 3.50 -7.76 -15.91
CA GLN A 228 2.28 -7.16 -15.37
C GLN A 228 2.19 -7.31 -13.85
N ARG A 229 2.48 -8.50 -13.29
CA ARG A 229 2.59 -8.70 -11.84
C ARG A 229 3.65 -7.78 -11.25
N PHE A 230 4.85 -7.73 -11.82
CA PHE A 230 5.93 -6.84 -11.34
C PHE A 230 5.56 -5.35 -11.34
N ALA A 231 4.84 -4.89 -12.36
CA ALA A 231 4.39 -3.51 -12.50
C ALA A 231 3.20 -3.19 -11.59
N GLN A 232 2.36 -4.17 -11.26
CA GLN A 232 1.21 -4.03 -10.37
C GLN A 232 1.55 -4.08 -8.87
N VAL A 233 2.79 -4.41 -8.49
CA VAL A 233 3.22 -4.47 -7.08
C VAL A 233 3.19 -3.10 -6.38
N GLU A 234 3.23 -1.95 -7.10
CA GLU A 234 3.11 -0.64 -6.43
C GLU A 234 2.49 0.51 -7.24
N VAL A 235 1.91 1.47 -6.52
CA VAL A 235 0.99 2.51 -7.02
C VAL A 235 1.69 3.87 -7.18
N ARG A 236 2.60 4.00 -8.15
CA ARG A 236 3.08 5.31 -8.66
C ARG A 236 3.42 5.25 -10.17
N PRO A 237 2.77 6.05 -11.05
CA PRO A 237 2.93 5.91 -12.51
C PRO A 237 4.37 6.00 -13.04
N GLN A 238 5.19 6.90 -12.48
CA GLN A 238 6.56 7.12 -12.95
C GLN A 238 7.57 6.05 -12.48
N GLN A 239 7.27 5.32 -11.39
CA GLN A 239 8.09 4.19 -10.95
C GLN A 239 7.71 2.89 -11.66
N ALA A 240 6.43 2.70 -12.02
CA ALA A 240 5.96 1.54 -12.76
C ALA A 240 6.70 1.39 -14.12
N ALA A 241 6.86 2.49 -14.87
CA ALA A 241 7.58 2.50 -16.15
C ALA A 241 9.07 2.17 -16.00
N PHE A 242 9.76 2.72 -14.99
CA PHE A 242 11.17 2.39 -14.71
C PHE A 242 11.32 0.91 -14.31
N ARG A 243 10.43 0.43 -13.41
CA ARG A 243 10.37 -0.98 -13.00
C ARG A 243 10.20 -1.88 -14.22
N GLU A 244 9.23 -1.63 -15.07
CA GLU A 244 9.03 -2.42 -16.30
C GLU A 244 10.26 -2.39 -17.22
N ALA A 245 10.85 -1.21 -17.45
CA ALA A 245 12.02 -1.05 -18.31
C ALA A 245 13.23 -1.84 -17.79
N VAL A 246 13.55 -1.75 -16.50
CA VAL A 246 14.62 -2.53 -15.84
C VAL A 246 14.29 -4.02 -15.85
N PHE A 247 13.03 -4.40 -15.59
CA PHE A 247 12.61 -5.81 -15.60
C PHE A 247 12.79 -6.46 -16.96
N ARG A 248 12.34 -5.79 -18.05
CA ARG A 248 12.53 -6.28 -19.42
C ARG A 248 14.02 -6.34 -19.79
N ALA A 249 14.81 -5.32 -19.44
CA ALA A 249 16.25 -5.27 -19.73
C ALA A 249 17.08 -6.32 -18.97
N CYS A 250 16.66 -6.72 -17.77
CA CYS A 250 17.26 -7.82 -17.00
C CYS A 250 16.63 -9.19 -17.27
N GLY A 251 15.85 -9.35 -18.35
CA GLY A 251 15.21 -10.63 -18.72
C GLY A 251 14.25 -11.19 -17.66
N GLY A 252 13.70 -10.34 -16.79
CA GLY A 252 12.85 -10.73 -15.67
C GLY A 252 13.54 -11.61 -14.62
N ARG A 253 14.86 -11.48 -14.45
CA ARG A 253 15.66 -12.23 -13.46
C ARG A 253 16.55 -11.33 -12.61
N CYS A 254 16.75 -11.70 -11.35
CA CYS A 254 17.73 -11.05 -10.49
C CYS A 254 19.12 -11.14 -11.11
N ALA A 255 19.81 -10.00 -11.27
CA ALA A 255 21.14 -9.91 -11.86
C ALA A 255 22.24 -10.62 -11.03
N ILE A 256 21.96 -10.95 -9.77
CA ILE A 256 22.85 -11.66 -8.83
C ILE A 256 22.44 -13.12 -8.66
N SER A 257 21.21 -13.38 -8.19
CA SER A 257 20.75 -14.73 -7.82
C SER A 257 20.06 -15.51 -8.96
N GLY A 258 19.80 -14.88 -10.12
CA GLY A 258 19.04 -15.49 -11.21
C GLY A 258 17.54 -15.73 -10.92
N CYS A 259 17.08 -15.40 -9.70
CA CYS A 259 15.69 -15.54 -9.25
C CYS A 259 14.72 -14.89 -10.26
N ALA A 260 13.69 -15.63 -10.68
CA ALA A 260 12.77 -15.23 -11.74
C ALA A 260 11.36 -14.85 -11.24
N ILE A 261 11.13 -14.96 -9.93
CA ILE A 261 9.84 -14.76 -9.24
C ILE A 261 9.59 -13.26 -9.07
N PRO A 262 8.68 -12.62 -9.84
CA PRO A 262 8.50 -11.17 -9.84
C PRO A 262 8.27 -10.54 -8.47
N GLU A 263 7.53 -11.24 -7.61
CA GLU A 263 7.10 -10.81 -6.29
C GLU A 263 8.27 -10.74 -5.29
N ALA A 264 9.36 -11.45 -5.57
CA ALA A 264 10.62 -11.42 -4.83
C ALA A 264 11.63 -10.40 -5.38
N LEU A 265 11.29 -9.71 -6.48
CA LEU A 265 12.20 -8.82 -7.21
C LEU A 265 11.84 -7.34 -7.02
N GLU A 266 12.86 -6.49 -7.15
CA GLU A 266 12.77 -5.03 -7.13
C GLU A 266 13.76 -4.43 -8.14
N ALA A 267 13.41 -3.27 -8.70
CA ALA A 267 14.31 -2.50 -9.56
C ALA A 267 15.11 -1.54 -8.67
N ALA A 268 16.38 -1.83 -8.48
CA ALA A 268 17.34 -1.03 -7.73
C ALA A 268 17.95 0.04 -8.65
N HIS A 269 18.02 1.30 -8.24
CA HIS A 269 18.84 2.29 -8.95
C HIS A 269 20.33 2.00 -8.74
N LEU A 270 21.15 2.12 -9.79
CA LEU A 270 22.60 2.00 -9.68
C LEU A 270 23.17 3.13 -8.80
N THR A 271 24.21 2.83 -8.01
CA THR A 271 24.88 3.83 -7.16
C THR A 271 25.25 5.09 -7.96
N GLY A 272 24.78 6.25 -7.49
CA GLY A 272 24.97 7.55 -8.17
C GLY A 272 23.88 7.91 -9.19
N ARG A 273 22.87 7.07 -9.41
CA ARG A 273 21.70 7.39 -10.24
C ARG A 273 20.51 7.76 -9.37
N ASP A 274 20.15 9.04 -9.39
CA ASP A 274 19.01 9.60 -8.68
C ASP A 274 17.82 9.83 -9.63
N TRP A 275 16.68 9.18 -9.36
CA TRP A 275 15.45 9.36 -10.14
C TRP A 275 14.95 10.82 -10.11
N ARG A 276 15.27 11.58 -9.06
CA ARG A 276 14.91 13.02 -8.95
C ARG A 276 15.66 13.90 -9.96
N GLN A 277 16.73 13.38 -10.57
CA GLN A 277 17.50 14.02 -11.62
C GLN A 277 17.13 13.50 -13.03
N GLY A 278 16.08 12.70 -13.15
CA GLY A 278 15.61 12.10 -14.41
C GLY A 278 16.29 10.78 -14.78
N HIS A 279 17.12 10.22 -13.90
CA HIS A 279 17.76 8.90 -14.11
C HIS A 279 16.76 7.76 -13.85
N ASN A 280 15.85 7.53 -14.80
CA ASN A 280 14.75 6.59 -14.67
C ASN A 280 14.55 5.71 -15.93
N THR A 281 15.63 5.45 -16.67
CA THR A 281 15.68 4.53 -17.82
C THR A 281 16.18 3.13 -17.42
N ALA A 282 16.05 2.14 -18.30
CA ALA A 282 16.56 0.78 -18.06
C ALA A 282 18.06 0.72 -17.74
N ASN A 283 18.86 1.68 -18.24
CA ASN A 283 20.30 1.77 -18.00
C ASN A 283 20.65 2.29 -16.60
N ASP A 284 19.66 2.70 -15.81
CA ASP A 284 19.85 3.43 -14.56
C ASP A 284 19.63 2.54 -13.34
N GLY A 285 19.29 1.26 -13.55
CA GLY A 285 19.05 0.29 -12.50
C GLY A 285 19.32 -1.17 -12.87
N LEU A 286 19.19 -2.03 -11.87
CA LEU A 286 19.33 -3.49 -11.94
C LEU A 286 18.14 -4.16 -11.27
N LEU A 287 17.72 -5.31 -11.80
CA LEU A 287 16.73 -6.14 -11.15
C LEU A 287 17.40 -6.99 -10.06
N MET A 288 16.96 -6.83 -8.81
CA MET A 288 17.53 -7.50 -7.63
C MET A 288 16.48 -8.25 -6.84
N ARG A 289 16.87 -9.28 -6.09
CA ARG A 289 16.01 -9.91 -5.06
C ARG A 289 15.89 -8.93 -3.89
N ARG A 290 14.71 -8.77 -3.29
CA ARG A 290 14.40 -7.73 -2.27
C ARG A 290 15.39 -7.68 -1.09
N ASP A 291 15.88 -8.84 -0.65
CA ASP A 291 16.93 -8.96 0.37
C ASP A 291 18.28 -8.42 -0.12
N LEU A 292 18.72 -8.82 -1.32
CA LEU A 292 19.97 -8.36 -1.93
C LEU A 292 19.93 -6.86 -2.25
N HIS A 293 18.76 -6.33 -2.66
CA HIS A 293 18.51 -4.90 -2.82
C HIS A 293 18.68 -4.16 -1.48
N ALA A 294 18.06 -4.67 -0.41
CA ALA A 294 18.17 -4.10 0.92
C ALA A 294 19.58 -4.19 1.56
N LEU A 295 20.46 -5.07 1.04
CA LEU A 295 21.90 -5.07 1.34
C LEU A 295 22.64 -4.03 0.50
N TYR A 296 22.31 -3.89 -0.78
CA TYR A 296 22.90 -2.93 -1.71
C TYR A 296 22.67 -1.47 -1.26
N ASP A 297 21.42 -1.11 -0.96
CA ASP A 297 21.03 0.21 -0.45
C ASP A 297 21.73 0.59 0.87
N ARG A 298 22.08 -0.41 1.68
CA ARG A 298 22.79 -0.24 2.96
C ARG A 298 24.31 -0.28 2.83
N GLY A 299 24.86 -0.44 1.62
CA GLY A 299 26.31 -0.59 1.41
C GLY A 299 26.89 -1.88 2.00
N LEU A 300 26.05 -2.90 2.25
CA LEU A 300 26.46 -4.23 2.72
C LEU A 300 26.77 -5.19 1.54
N LEU A 301 26.34 -4.82 0.34
CA LEU A 301 26.63 -5.46 -0.94
C LEU A 301 27.01 -4.36 -1.94
N TRP A 302 28.05 -4.56 -2.74
CA TRP A 302 28.38 -3.68 -3.86
C TRP A 302 28.95 -4.48 -5.04
N PHE A 303 29.30 -3.78 -6.12
CA PHE A 303 29.93 -4.39 -7.29
C PHE A 303 31.36 -3.86 -7.47
N SER A 304 32.30 -4.77 -7.77
CA SER A 304 33.65 -4.42 -8.20
C SER A 304 33.63 -3.70 -9.56
N PRO A 305 34.71 -3.00 -9.97
CA PRO A 305 34.82 -2.41 -11.31
C PRO A 305 34.61 -3.41 -12.47
N GLU A 306 34.95 -4.68 -12.23
CA GLU A 306 34.78 -5.81 -13.15
C GLU A 306 33.34 -6.37 -13.14
N GLY A 307 32.44 -5.84 -12.32
CA GLY A 307 31.04 -6.26 -12.23
C GLY A 307 30.81 -7.54 -11.42
N ARG A 308 31.68 -7.82 -10.43
CA ARG A 308 31.52 -8.93 -9.47
C ARG A 308 30.86 -8.45 -8.19
N VAL A 309 30.02 -9.27 -7.57
CA VAL A 309 29.46 -9.00 -6.25
C VAL A 309 30.54 -9.09 -5.18
N GLU A 310 30.66 -8.04 -4.37
CA GLU A 310 31.45 -8.00 -3.15
C GLU A 310 30.52 -7.76 -1.95
N LEU A 311 30.83 -8.39 -0.81
CA LEU A 311 30.00 -8.38 0.38
C LEU A 311 30.75 -7.84 1.59
N ASN A 312 30.03 -7.14 2.45
CA ASN A 312 30.51 -6.78 3.77
C ASN A 312 30.69 -8.06 4.62
N PRO A 313 31.79 -8.22 5.39
CA PRO A 313 31.99 -9.39 6.24
C PRO A 313 30.81 -9.71 7.18
N LEU A 314 30.06 -8.71 7.63
CA LEU A 314 28.88 -8.87 8.49
C LEU A 314 27.73 -9.69 7.89
N VAL A 315 27.70 -9.86 6.56
CA VAL A 315 26.64 -10.60 5.86
C VAL A 315 27.14 -11.86 5.15
N ARG A 316 28.45 -12.10 5.13
CA ARG A 316 29.05 -13.23 4.39
C ARG A 316 28.55 -14.60 4.87
N ASP A 317 28.32 -14.77 6.17
CA ASP A 317 27.84 -16.05 6.74
C ASP A 317 26.44 -16.46 6.25
N HIS A 318 25.65 -15.50 5.74
CA HIS A 318 24.28 -15.74 5.24
C HIS A 318 24.14 -15.54 3.73
N TYR A 319 25.04 -14.78 3.09
CA TYR A 319 24.94 -14.39 1.68
C TYR A 319 26.19 -14.75 0.85
N GLY A 320 27.19 -15.42 1.44
CA GLY A 320 28.45 -15.76 0.78
C GLY A 320 28.33 -16.60 -0.50
N GLU A 321 27.20 -17.29 -0.70
CA GLU A 321 26.86 -17.97 -1.96
C GLU A 321 26.76 -17.00 -3.17
N PHE A 322 26.55 -15.71 -2.93
CA PHE A 322 26.52 -14.67 -3.96
C PHE A 322 27.85 -13.92 -4.13
N GLU A 323 28.86 -14.18 -3.29
CA GLU A 323 30.15 -13.51 -3.41
C GLU A 323 30.86 -13.91 -4.71
N GLN A 324 31.50 -12.95 -5.38
CA GLN A 324 32.11 -13.10 -6.71
C GLN A 324 31.13 -13.42 -7.87
N ALA A 325 29.82 -13.50 -7.62
CA ALA A 325 28.82 -13.64 -8.68
C ALA A 325 28.97 -12.51 -9.71
N SER A 326 29.05 -12.87 -10.99
CA SER A 326 29.16 -11.91 -12.09
C SER A 326 27.78 -11.40 -12.50
N LEU A 327 27.69 -10.09 -12.76
CA LEU A 327 26.50 -9.48 -13.37
C LEU A 327 26.28 -10.06 -14.77
N ASN A 328 25.41 -11.07 -14.87
CA ASN A 328 25.18 -11.82 -16.11
C ASN A 328 24.44 -11.03 -17.20
N MET A 329 23.85 -9.88 -16.86
CA MET A 329 23.18 -8.98 -17.81
C MET A 329 23.44 -7.53 -17.41
N ARG A 330 24.05 -6.75 -18.30
CA ARG A 330 23.92 -5.28 -18.30
C ARG A 330 22.73 -4.93 -19.20
N PRO A 331 21.93 -3.89 -18.87
CA PRO A 331 20.92 -3.40 -19.79
C PRO A 331 21.59 -2.99 -21.10
N THR A 332 21.15 -3.59 -22.21
CA THR A 332 21.67 -3.30 -23.54
C THR A 332 21.22 -1.91 -23.96
N SER A 333 22.18 -1.00 -24.20
CA SER A 333 21.91 0.29 -24.82
C SER A 333 21.16 0.10 -26.14
N ALA A 334 19.87 0.43 -26.17
CA ALA A 334 19.13 0.59 -27.41
C ALA A 334 19.69 1.82 -28.15
N THR A 335 20.03 1.62 -29.42
CA THR A 335 20.64 2.61 -30.32
C THR A 335 19.60 3.49 -31.01
#